data_AF-A0A091FHD1-F1
#
_entry.id   AF-A0A091FHD1-F1
#
_cell.length_a   1.000
_cell.length_b   1.000
_cell.length_c   1.000
_cell.angle_alpha   90.00
_cell.angle_beta   90.00
_cell.angle_gamma   90.00
#
_symmetry.space_group_name_H-M   'P 1'
#
loop_
_entity.id
_entity.type
_entity.pdbx_description
1 polymer ?
#
loop_
_entity_poly.entity_id
_entity_poly.type
_entity_poly.pdbx_seq_one_letter_code
_entity_poly.pdbx_strand_id
1 'polypeptide(L)'
;MSYPFKSNGRLIKMFMPDGVVFDNLEPLYFLSKLNKQLRMITLIAPFPELKRFSNIGLPLIYAILLKDDHNNIFLFRRKKEKDIFNLSSDYPSPIVKLTKISQENKSVISIAQKELSRDVFDKIREWNLLSIADIKYLINEEIIFTKLFEPTEAEIVQLELQRNIGVENLSSYELMLINEIRTKDIAIEKVSKMIKEK
;
A
#
# COMPACT_ATOMS: atom_id res chain seq x y z
N MET A 1 23.78 14.64 9.19
CA MET A 1 23.68 13.17 9.30
C MET A 1 24.03 12.56 7.96
N SER A 2 24.77 11.44 7.93
CA SER A 2 25.00 10.69 6.69
C SER A 2 23.79 9.82 6.35
N TYR A 3 23.40 9.77 5.08
CA TYR A 3 22.32 8.91 4.62
C TYR A 3 22.72 7.42 4.70
N PRO A 4 21.95 6.55 5.37
CA PRO A 4 22.40 5.20 5.71
C PRO A 4 22.21 4.16 4.59
N PHE A 5 21.59 4.53 3.46
CA PHE A 5 21.31 3.59 2.37
C PHE A 5 22.13 3.91 1.12
N LYS A 6 22.73 2.87 0.53
CA LYS A 6 23.37 2.96 -0.79
C LYS A 6 23.18 1.66 -1.55
N SER A 7 22.34 1.71 -2.58
CA SER A 7 21.97 0.55 -3.37
C SER A 7 22.96 0.21 -4.48
N ASN A 8 23.78 1.17 -4.93
CA ASN A 8 24.63 1.06 -6.12
C ASN A 8 23.86 0.50 -7.34
N GLY A 9 22.61 0.95 -7.53
CA GLY A 9 21.76 0.50 -8.63
C GLY A 9 21.09 -0.87 -8.41
N ARG A 10 21.12 -1.42 -7.20
CA ARG A 10 20.39 -2.65 -6.83
C ARG A 10 19.01 -2.32 -6.24
N LEU A 11 18.12 -3.30 -6.27
CA LEU A 11 16.83 -3.19 -5.57
C LEU A 11 17.03 -3.44 -4.07
N ILE A 12 16.60 -2.52 -3.22
CA ILE A 12 16.54 -2.73 -1.77
C ILE A 12 15.18 -3.38 -1.46
N LYS A 13 15.21 -4.66 -1.10
CA LYS A 13 14.02 -5.46 -0.80
C LYS A 13 13.80 -5.50 0.70
N MET A 14 12.63 -5.05 1.17
CA MET A 14 12.28 -5.05 2.59
C MET A 14 10.92 -5.68 2.83
N PHE A 15 10.80 -6.42 3.92
CA PHE A 15 9.51 -6.79 4.46
C PHE A 15 8.99 -5.67 5.34
N MET A 16 7.74 -5.28 5.15
CA MET A 16 7.08 -4.41 6.11
C MET A 16 6.86 -5.20 7.40
N PRO A 17 7.21 -4.66 8.57
CA PRO A 17 6.92 -5.30 9.84
C PRO A 17 5.42 -5.54 10.00
N ASP A 18 5.08 -6.65 10.63
CA ASP A 18 3.73 -6.88 11.10
C ASP A 18 3.45 -5.93 12.27
N GLY A 19 2.28 -5.30 12.28
CA GLY A 19 1.81 -4.56 13.45
C GLY A 19 0.79 -5.38 14.23
N VAL A 20 0.56 -4.98 15.48
CA VAL A 20 -0.29 -5.74 16.42
C VAL A 20 -1.78 -5.62 16.07
N VAL A 21 -2.19 -4.46 15.54
CA VAL A 21 -3.60 -4.15 15.20
C VAL A 21 -3.72 -3.60 13.78
N PHE A 22 -2.78 -2.74 13.38
CA PHE A 22 -2.71 -2.13 12.04
C PHE A 22 -1.35 -2.38 11.39
N ASP A 23 -1.21 -2.08 10.11
CA ASP A 23 0.08 -2.21 9.41
C ASP A 23 1.15 -1.30 10.05
N ASN A 24 2.29 -1.88 10.43
CA ASN A 24 3.41 -1.10 10.94
C ASN A 24 4.18 -0.48 9.77
N LEU A 25 3.85 0.77 9.43
CA LEU A 25 4.44 1.53 8.34
C LEU A 25 5.61 2.43 8.78
N GLU A 26 6.18 2.22 9.97
CA GLU A 26 7.34 2.98 10.46
C GLU A 26 8.53 3.02 9.49
N PRO A 27 8.88 1.95 8.74
CA PRO A 27 9.92 2.06 7.72
C PRO A 27 9.63 3.10 6.64
N LEU A 28 8.37 3.25 6.22
CA LEU A 28 7.98 4.28 5.25
C LEU A 28 8.16 5.66 5.87
N TYR A 29 7.66 5.86 7.09
CA TYR A 29 7.76 7.14 7.81
C TYR A 29 9.22 7.54 8.05
N PHE A 30 10.08 6.59 8.41
CA PHE A 30 11.50 6.80 8.58
C PHE A 30 12.18 7.23 7.27
N LEU A 31 11.91 6.53 6.17
CA LEU A 31 12.45 6.92 4.85
C LEU A 31 11.95 8.29 4.41
N SER A 32 10.68 8.63 4.67
CA SER A 32 10.15 9.96 4.36
C SER A 32 10.87 11.08 5.12
N LYS A 33 11.26 10.87 6.38
CA LYS A 33 12.01 11.85 7.18
C LYS A 33 13.44 12.08 6.69
N LEU A 34 14.05 11.09 6.04
CA LEU A 34 15.45 11.15 5.63
C LEU A 34 15.68 11.78 4.24
N ASN A 35 14.63 11.97 3.44
CA ASN A 35 14.74 12.35 2.04
C ASN A 35 13.98 13.65 1.76
N LYS A 36 14.56 14.56 0.98
CA LYS A 36 13.89 15.81 0.55
C LYS A 36 12.83 15.55 -0.50
N GLN A 37 12.99 14.48 -1.29
CA GLN A 37 11.99 14.04 -2.24
C GLN A 37 11.84 12.51 -2.17
N LEU A 38 10.59 12.05 -2.14
CA LEU A 38 10.25 10.64 -2.16
C LEU A 38 9.09 10.40 -3.12
N ARG A 39 9.28 9.48 -4.07
CA ARG A 39 8.22 9.01 -4.96
C ARG A 39 7.76 7.65 -4.48
N MET A 40 6.49 7.54 -4.14
CA MET A 40 5.84 6.30 -3.74
C MET A 40 4.89 5.82 -4.83
N ILE A 41 4.93 4.53 -5.12
CA ILE A 41 4.01 3.88 -6.05
C ILE A 41 3.38 2.71 -5.32
N THR A 42 2.08 2.74 -5.09
CA THR A 42 1.35 1.60 -4.56
C THR A 42 1.03 0.64 -5.71
N LEU A 43 1.43 -0.62 -5.55
CA LEU A 43 1.32 -1.65 -6.56
C LEU A 43 0.10 -2.52 -6.27
N ILE A 44 -0.94 -2.39 -7.09
CA ILE A 44 -2.21 -3.07 -6.92
C ILE A 44 -2.11 -4.47 -7.54
N ALA A 45 -2.51 -5.49 -6.79
CA ALA A 45 -2.49 -6.87 -7.28
C ALA A 45 -3.45 -7.07 -8.47
N PRO A 46 -3.08 -7.88 -9.48
CA PRO A 46 -3.95 -8.23 -10.59
C PRO A 46 -4.85 -9.41 -10.19
N PHE A 47 -5.74 -9.20 -9.22
CA PHE A 47 -6.74 -10.20 -8.84
C PHE A 47 -8.08 -9.88 -9.52
N PRO A 48 -8.35 -10.41 -10.74
CA PRO A 48 -9.61 -10.18 -11.42
C PRO A 48 -10.82 -10.63 -10.60
N GLU A 49 -10.68 -11.71 -9.83
CA GLU A 49 -11.73 -12.28 -8.95
C GLU A 49 -12.11 -11.37 -7.78
N LEU A 50 -11.20 -10.47 -7.38
CA LEU A 50 -11.42 -9.52 -6.30
C LEU A 50 -11.78 -8.13 -6.83
N LYS A 51 -11.87 -7.92 -8.16
CA LYS A 51 -12.37 -6.67 -8.74
C LYS A 51 -13.78 -6.32 -8.24
N ARG A 52 -14.62 -7.32 -7.92
CA ARG A 52 -15.93 -7.07 -7.28
C ARG A 52 -15.84 -6.31 -5.95
N PHE A 53 -14.73 -6.45 -5.21
CA PHE A 53 -14.47 -5.75 -3.97
C PHE A 53 -13.77 -4.39 -4.18
N SER A 54 -13.28 -4.10 -5.39
CA SER A 54 -12.77 -2.76 -5.72
C SER A 54 -13.86 -1.69 -5.68
N ASN A 55 -15.13 -2.09 -5.89
CA ASN A 55 -16.31 -1.24 -5.72
C ASN A 55 -16.57 -0.82 -4.25
N ILE A 56 -15.92 -1.48 -3.28
CA ILE A 56 -15.95 -1.10 -1.85
C ILE A 56 -14.87 -0.05 -1.53
N GLY A 57 -14.13 0.42 -2.55
CA GLY A 57 -13.21 1.56 -2.43
C GLY A 57 -11.86 1.24 -1.78
N LEU A 58 -11.52 -0.04 -1.59
CA LEU A 58 -10.25 -0.46 -1.00
C LEU A 58 -9.30 -1.01 -2.07
N PRO A 59 -8.25 -0.25 -2.48
CA PRO A 59 -7.26 -0.76 -3.41
C PRO A 59 -6.48 -1.93 -2.78
N LEU A 60 -6.34 -3.04 -3.51
CA LEU A 60 -5.63 -4.25 -3.08
C LEU A 60 -4.11 -4.07 -3.24
N ILE A 61 -3.53 -3.21 -2.41
CA ILE A 61 -2.12 -2.83 -2.50
C ILE A 61 -1.27 -4.02 -2.04
N TYR A 62 -0.57 -4.66 -2.96
CA TYR A 62 0.27 -5.82 -2.67
C TYR A 62 1.68 -5.43 -2.22
N ALA A 63 2.23 -4.42 -2.88
CA ALA A 63 3.58 -3.94 -2.65
C ALA A 63 3.64 -2.42 -2.74
N ILE A 64 4.65 -1.83 -2.12
CA ILE A 64 4.92 -0.39 -2.17
C ILE A 64 6.33 -0.20 -2.69
N LEU A 65 6.46 0.52 -3.80
CA LEU A 65 7.72 0.86 -4.42
C LEU A 65 8.06 2.31 -4.10
N LEU A 66 9.28 2.56 -3.62
CA LEU A 66 9.78 3.90 -3.33
C LEU A 66 11.02 4.20 -4.17
N LYS A 67 11.11 5.44 -4.65
CA LYS A 67 12.35 6.03 -5.16
C LYS A 67 12.67 7.27 -4.35
N ASP A 68 13.85 7.28 -3.74
CA ASP A 68 14.35 8.42 -2.97
C ASP A 68 15.14 9.42 -3.84
N ASP A 69 15.57 10.54 -3.24
CA ASP A 69 16.40 11.57 -3.87
C ASP A 69 17.88 11.18 -4.00
N HIS A 70 18.29 10.04 -3.41
CA HIS A 70 19.60 9.42 -3.54
C HIS A 70 19.65 8.35 -4.65
N ASN A 71 18.58 8.24 -5.46
CA ASN A 71 18.38 7.23 -6.52
C ASN A 71 18.35 5.77 -6.05
N ASN A 72 18.08 5.52 -4.76
CA ASN A 72 17.76 4.18 -4.30
C ASN A 72 16.32 3.83 -4.62
N ILE A 73 16.11 2.55 -4.85
CA ILE A 73 14.80 1.98 -5.11
C ILE A 73 14.53 0.95 -4.03
N PHE A 74 13.46 1.15 -3.28
CA PHE A 74 13.01 0.27 -2.22
C PHE A 74 11.73 -0.41 -2.65
N LEU A 75 11.63 -1.72 -2.46
CA LEU A 75 10.39 -2.45 -2.61
C LEU A 75 10.00 -3.04 -1.26
N PHE A 76 8.79 -2.71 -0.83
CA PHE A 76 8.17 -3.22 0.37
C PHE A 76 7.05 -4.19 -0.01
N ARG A 77 7.02 -5.34 0.66
CA ARG A 77 5.84 -6.21 0.71
C ARG A 77 5.63 -6.76 2.12
N ARG A 78 4.46 -7.34 2.35
CA ARG A 78 4.18 -8.09 3.58
C ARG A 78 4.96 -9.41 3.59
N LYS A 79 5.30 -9.92 4.77
CA LYS A 79 6.09 -11.16 4.92
C LYS A 79 5.35 -12.36 4.34
N LYS A 80 4.07 -12.51 4.69
CA LYS A 80 3.20 -13.53 4.09
C LYS A 80 2.87 -13.15 2.65
N GLU A 81 2.94 -14.13 1.76
CA GLU A 81 2.83 -13.92 0.31
C GLU A 81 1.46 -13.42 -0.17
N LYS A 82 0.42 -13.60 0.63
CA LYS A 82 -0.97 -13.24 0.28
C LYS A 82 -1.42 -11.93 0.95
N ASP A 83 -0.65 -11.41 1.89
CA ASP A 83 -1.03 -10.24 2.65
C ASP A 83 -0.91 -8.98 1.79
N ILE A 84 -1.87 -8.07 1.96
CA ILE A 84 -1.93 -6.76 1.30
C ILE A 84 -1.81 -5.65 2.33
N PHE A 85 -1.40 -4.48 1.89
CA PHE A 85 -1.39 -3.26 2.70
C PHE A 85 -2.78 -2.66 2.78
N ASN A 86 -3.10 -2.11 3.95
CA ASN A 86 -4.28 -1.28 4.15
C ASN A 86 -3.87 0.15 4.51
N LEU A 87 -3.84 1.03 3.50
CA LEU A 87 -3.50 2.45 3.66
C LEU A 87 -4.70 3.34 4.03
N SER A 88 -5.88 2.78 4.28
CA SER A 88 -7.12 3.51 4.60
C SER A 88 -7.73 3.17 5.96
N SER A 89 -7.35 2.05 6.58
CA SER A 89 -7.99 1.59 7.83
C SER A 89 -7.38 2.09 9.14
N ASP A 90 -6.23 2.78 9.11
CA ASP A 90 -5.57 3.26 10.34
C ASP A 90 -6.00 4.68 10.72
N TYR A 91 -5.90 5.05 12.00
CA TYR A 91 -6.15 6.42 12.48
C TYR A 91 -4.94 6.97 13.28
N PRO A 92 -4.30 8.06 12.83
CA PRO A 92 -4.55 8.74 11.55
C PRO A 92 -4.18 7.84 10.36
N SER A 93 -4.81 8.07 9.21
CA SER A 93 -4.49 7.28 8.02
C SER A 93 -3.00 7.42 7.67
N PRO A 94 -2.36 6.38 7.13
CA PRO A 94 -0.94 6.44 6.76
C PRO A 94 -0.62 7.59 5.82
N ILE A 95 -1.56 7.94 4.93
CA ILE A 95 -1.44 9.09 4.03
C ILE A 95 -1.39 10.40 4.82
N VAL A 96 -2.28 10.60 5.80
CA VAL A 96 -2.26 11.79 6.66
C VAL A 96 -0.94 11.87 7.44
N LYS A 97 -0.44 10.75 7.98
CA LYS A 97 0.85 10.73 8.71
C LYS A 97 2.03 11.06 7.78
N LEU A 98 2.04 10.54 6.56
CA LEU A 98 3.05 10.89 5.55
C LEU A 98 2.99 12.37 5.19
N THR A 99 1.80 12.95 5.02
CA THR A 99 1.65 14.37 4.75
C THR A 99 2.24 15.22 5.89
N LYS A 100 1.91 14.91 7.14
CA LYS A 100 2.47 15.62 8.31
C LYS A 100 4.00 15.58 8.32
N ILE A 101 4.58 14.41 8.07
CA ILE A 101 6.05 14.26 7.93
C ILE A 101 6.58 15.14 6.81
N SER A 102 5.90 15.18 5.67
CA SER A 102 6.28 16.00 4.51
C SER A 102 6.38 17.48 4.88
N GLN A 103 5.43 17.98 5.67
CA GLN A 103 5.40 19.37 6.11
C GLN A 103 6.48 19.67 7.14
N GLU A 104 6.55 18.86 8.20
CA GLU A 104 7.51 19.02 9.29
C GLU A 104 8.96 19.05 8.77
N ASN A 105 9.26 18.20 7.78
CA ASN A 105 10.60 18.05 7.22
C ASN A 105 10.82 18.86 5.93
N LYS A 106 9.81 19.61 5.47
CA LYS A 106 9.82 20.35 4.20
C LYS A 106 10.25 19.48 3.01
N SER A 107 9.83 18.22 3.02
CA SER A 107 10.08 17.27 1.94
C SER A 107 8.90 17.22 0.97
N VAL A 108 9.14 16.71 -0.24
CA VAL A 108 8.11 16.48 -1.25
C VAL A 108 7.87 14.97 -1.37
N ILE A 109 6.73 14.52 -0.86
CA ILE A 109 6.26 13.16 -1.05
C ILE A 109 5.24 13.16 -2.19
N SER A 110 5.43 12.29 -3.17
CA SER A 110 4.47 12.12 -4.27
C SER A 110 4.04 10.68 -4.40
N ILE A 111 2.76 10.45 -4.61
CA ILE A 111 2.15 9.11 -4.66
C ILE A 111 1.55 8.88 -6.04
N ALA A 112 1.72 7.66 -6.53
CA ALA A 112 0.95 7.12 -7.63
C ALA A 112 0.44 5.72 -7.30
N GLN A 113 -0.52 5.24 -8.08
CA GLN A 113 -1.00 3.87 -8.03
C GLN A 113 -0.75 3.21 -9.39
N LYS A 114 -0.40 1.93 -9.37
CA LYS A 114 -0.20 1.15 -10.60
C LYS A 114 -0.69 -0.27 -10.42
N GLU A 115 -1.52 -0.73 -11.35
CA GLU A 115 -1.87 -2.15 -11.43
C GLU A 115 -0.66 -2.95 -11.92
N LEU A 116 -0.38 -4.05 -11.24
CA LEU A 116 0.66 -4.98 -11.65
C LEU A 116 0.16 -5.83 -12.81
N SER A 117 1.05 -6.18 -13.75
CA SER A 117 0.80 -7.32 -14.62
C SER A 117 0.91 -8.62 -13.83
N ARG A 118 0.33 -9.71 -14.33
CA ARG A 118 0.40 -11.01 -13.65
C ARG A 118 1.85 -11.48 -13.49
N ASP A 119 2.65 -11.36 -14.54
CA ASP A 119 4.06 -11.76 -14.54
C ASP A 119 4.86 -11.02 -13.46
N VAL A 120 4.64 -9.71 -13.31
CA VAL A 120 5.41 -8.91 -12.34
C VAL A 120 4.91 -9.12 -10.93
N PHE A 121 3.60 -9.35 -10.75
CA PHE A 121 3.06 -9.82 -9.48
C PHE A 121 3.71 -11.14 -9.04
N ASP A 122 3.77 -12.13 -9.94
CA ASP A 122 4.36 -13.44 -9.64
C ASP A 122 5.87 -13.31 -9.32
N LYS A 123 6.61 -12.44 -10.02
CA LYS A 123 8.01 -12.13 -9.69
C LYS A 123 8.18 -11.46 -8.32
N ILE A 124 7.29 -10.53 -7.94
CA ILE A 124 7.32 -9.88 -6.61
C ILE A 124 7.02 -10.91 -5.52
N ARG A 125 6.10 -11.84 -5.79
CA ARG A 125 5.82 -12.97 -4.90
C ARG A 125 7.06 -13.86 -4.74
N GLU A 126 7.76 -14.16 -5.84
CA GLU A 126 9.06 -14.86 -5.89
C GLU A 126 10.24 -13.97 -5.46
N TRP A 127 10.11 -13.39 -4.27
CA TRP A 127 10.93 -12.34 -3.70
C TRP A 127 12.45 -12.51 -3.82
N ASN A 128 12.95 -13.73 -3.73
CA ASN A 128 14.39 -14.00 -3.73
C ASN A 128 15.04 -13.72 -5.08
N LEU A 129 14.35 -14.04 -6.19
CA LEU A 129 14.85 -13.90 -7.55
C LEU A 129 14.61 -12.51 -8.13
N LEU A 130 13.71 -11.73 -7.53
CA LEU A 130 13.37 -10.40 -8.00
C LEU A 130 14.58 -9.45 -8.03
N SER A 131 14.80 -8.85 -9.19
CA SER A 131 15.83 -7.84 -9.44
C SER A 131 15.23 -6.48 -9.78
N ILE A 132 16.07 -5.44 -9.82
CA ILE A 132 15.63 -4.10 -10.26
C ILE A 132 15.19 -4.09 -11.73
N ALA A 133 15.76 -4.94 -12.58
CA ALA A 133 15.45 -4.98 -14.00
C ALA A 133 13.99 -5.40 -14.24
N ASP A 134 13.46 -6.27 -13.39
CA ASP A 134 12.08 -6.78 -13.46
C ASP A 134 11.02 -5.70 -13.21
N ILE A 135 11.37 -4.65 -12.47
CA ILE A 135 10.43 -3.61 -12.02
C ILE A 135 10.82 -2.20 -12.48
N LYS A 136 11.90 -2.07 -13.26
CA LYS A 136 12.43 -0.77 -13.69
C LYS A 136 11.41 0.06 -14.46
N TYR A 137 10.59 -0.59 -15.29
CA TYR A 137 9.53 0.05 -16.06
C TYR A 137 8.42 0.64 -15.15
N LEU A 138 8.20 0.06 -13.97
CA LEU A 138 7.27 0.61 -12.97
C LEU A 138 7.73 1.96 -12.41
N ILE A 139 8.98 2.36 -12.62
CA ILE A 139 9.58 3.57 -12.04
C ILE A 139 9.86 4.63 -13.12
N ASN A 140 10.16 4.18 -14.33
CA ASN A 140 10.66 5.01 -15.42
C ASN A 140 9.58 5.48 -16.39
N GLU A 141 8.40 4.86 -16.39
CA GLU A 141 7.27 5.36 -17.19
C GLU A 141 6.80 6.72 -16.70
N GLU A 142 6.16 7.49 -17.59
CA GLU A 142 5.48 8.73 -17.25
C GLU A 142 4.29 8.44 -16.34
N ILE A 143 4.58 8.36 -15.05
CA ILE A 143 3.59 8.16 -14.01
C ILE A 143 3.10 9.53 -13.56
N ILE A 144 1.78 9.72 -13.59
CA ILE A 144 1.14 10.89 -13.00
C ILE A 144 1.23 10.75 -11.50
N PHE A 145 2.17 11.47 -10.91
CA PHE A 145 2.32 11.54 -9.46
C PHE A 145 1.44 12.66 -8.90
N THR A 146 0.64 12.32 -7.91
CA THR A 146 -0.04 13.30 -7.08
C THR A 146 0.91 13.69 -5.96
N LYS A 147 1.30 14.96 -5.89
CA LYS A 147 2.01 15.47 -4.71
C LYS A 147 1.07 15.37 -3.52
N LEU A 148 1.57 14.87 -2.38
CA LEU A 148 0.83 15.01 -1.15
C LEU A 148 0.81 16.49 -0.79
N PHE A 149 -0.39 17.06 -0.82
CA PHE A 149 -0.65 18.39 -0.28
C PHE A 149 -1.11 18.24 1.16
N GLU A 150 -0.95 19.32 1.95
CA GLU A 150 -1.63 19.45 3.22
C GLU A 150 -3.15 19.33 2.98
N PRO A 151 -3.82 18.28 3.48
CA PRO A 151 -5.27 18.30 3.48
C PRO A 151 -5.67 19.46 4.39
N THR A 152 -6.45 20.38 3.86
CA THR A 152 -7.13 21.40 4.64
C THR A 152 -7.93 20.74 5.76
N GLU A 153 -8.22 21.45 6.85
CA GLU A 153 -9.10 20.91 7.92
C GLU A 153 -10.42 20.38 7.34
N ALA A 154 -10.95 21.02 6.30
CA ALA A 154 -12.12 20.55 5.56
C ALA A 154 -11.90 19.21 4.85
N GLU A 155 -10.75 18.99 4.22
CA GLU A 155 -10.41 17.71 3.58
C GLU A 155 -10.15 16.61 4.61
N ILE A 156 -9.55 16.93 5.76
CA ILE A 156 -9.42 16.01 6.90
C ILE A 156 -10.81 15.59 7.39
N VAL A 157 -11.69 16.55 7.63
CA VAL A 157 -13.09 16.30 8.04
C VAL A 157 -13.85 15.53 6.96
N GLN A 158 -13.61 15.78 5.68
CA GLN A 158 -14.24 15.05 4.58
C GLN A 158 -13.74 13.60 4.49
N LEU A 159 -12.46 13.35 4.71
CA LEU A 159 -11.90 12.00 4.81
C LEU A 159 -12.47 11.25 6.04
N GLU A 160 -12.70 11.95 7.15
CA GLU A 160 -13.37 11.43 8.34
C GLU A 160 -14.87 11.12 8.08
N LEU A 161 -15.57 12.00 7.36
CA LEU A 161 -16.97 11.82 6.95
C LEU A 161 -17.14 10.66 5.96
N GLN A 162 -16.28 10.56 4.94
CA GLN A 162 -16.29 9.45 3.98
C GLN A 162 -16.05 8.10 4.65
N ARG A 163 -15.24 8.07 5.72
CA ARG A 163 -15.08 6.88 6.55
C ARG A 163 -16.36 6.54 7.31
N ASN A 164 -17.01 7.52 7.94
CA ASN A 164 -18.28 7.28 8.65
C ASN A 164 -19.38 6.80 7.69
N ILE A 165 -19.50 7.43 6.52
CA ILE A 165 -20.46 7.05 5.48
C ILE A 165 -20.11 5.68 4.86
N GLY A 166 -18.81 5.39 4.65
CA GLY A 166 -18.33 4.10 4.14
C GLY A 166 -18.49 2.95 5.13
N VAL A 167 -18.48 3.23 6.43
CA VAL A 167 -18.77 2.26 7.50
C VAL A 167 -20.28 2.10 7.72
N GLU A 168 -21.07 3.16 7.54
CA GLU A 168 -22.54 3.12 7.62
C GLU A 168 -23.18 2.40 6.42
N ASN A 169 -22.54 2.40 5.25
CA ASN A 169 -23.04 1.74 4.05
C ASN A 169 -22.59 0.29 3.87
N LEU A 170 -21.70 -0.22 4.74
CA LEU A 170 -21.36 -1.63 4.76
C LEU A 170 -22.34 -2.36 5.66
N SER A 171 -23.02 -3.35 5.12
CA SER A 171 -23.86 -4.22 5.94
C SER A 171 -23.00 -4.88 7.02
N SER A 172 -23.59 -5.17 8.17
CA SER A 172 -22.90 -5.86 9.27
C SER A 172 -22.26 -7.18 8.80
N TYR A 173 -22.80 -7.78 7.74
CA TYR A 173 -22.28 -8.98 7.07
C TYR A 173 -20.98 -8.72 6.29
N GLU A 174 -20.86 -7.60 5.59
CA GLU A 174 -19.65 -7.24 4.82
C GLU A 174 -18.49 -6.87 5.74
N LEU A 175 -18.79 -6.16 6.85
CA LEU A 175 -17.81 -5.90 7.90
C LEU A 175 -17.37 -7.20 8.58
N MET A 176 -18.28 -8.14 8.80
CA MET A 176 -17.97 -9.48 9.33
C MET A 176 -17.12 -10.30 8.36
N LEU A 177 -17.38 -10.26 7.05
CA LEU A 177 -16.60 -10.94 6.01
C LEU A 177 -15.18 -10.39 5.89
N ILE A 178 -15.01 -9.06 5.94
CA ILE A 178 -13.68 -8.42 5.94
C ILE A 178 -12.91 -8.83 7.19
N ASN A 179 -13.56 -8.87 8.36
CA ASN A 179 -12.94 -9.35 9.59
C ASN A 179 -12.67 -10.86 9.58
N GLU A 180 -13.54 -11.70 9.01
CA GLU A 180 -13.31 -13.14 8.87
C GLU A 180 -12.18 -13.44 7.87
N ILE A 181 -12.08 -12.73 6.76
CA ILE A 181 -10.96 -12.85 5.81
C ILE A 181 -9.64 -12.44 6.48
N ARG A 182 -9.65 -11.39 7.33
CA ARG A 182 -8.48 -10.96 8.11
C ARG A 182 -8.09 -11.93 9.22
N THR A 183 -9.05 -12.66 9.80
CA THR A 183 -8.82 -13.49 11.00
C THR A 183 -8.75 -15.00 10.72
N LYS A 184 -9.25 -15.48 9.58
CA LYS A 184 -9.38 -16.91 9.31
C LYS A 184 -9.05 -17.23 7.85
N ASP A 185 -7.84 -17.75 7.62
CA ASP A 185 -7.47 -18.59 6.46
C ASP A 185 -8.32 -19.89 6.34
N ILE A 186 -9.54 -19.95 6.92
CA ILE A 186 -10.33 -21.19 7.08
C ILE A 186 -11.65 -21.17 6.27
N ALA A 187 -12.12 -20.02 5.74
CA ALA A 187 -13.51 -19.92 5.25
C ALA A 187 -13.72 -19.93 3.72
N ILE A 188 -12.68 -20.01 2.88
CA ILE A 188 -12.86 -19.99 1.41
C ILE A 188 -13.66 -21.21 0.92
N GLU A 189 -13.49 -22.37 1.57
CA GLU A 189 -14.21 -23.60 1.20
C GLU A 189 -15.71 -23.55 1.61
N LYS A 190 -16.01 -22.92 2.74
CA LYS A 190 -17.38 -22.78 3.28
C LYS A 190 -18.22 -21.77 2.47
N VAL A 191 -17.61 -20.65 2.09
CA VAL A 191 -18.25 -19.63 1.25
C VAL A 191 -18.52 -20.16 -0.16
N SER A 192 -17.59 -20.96 -0.72
CA SER A 192 -17.77 -21.59 -2.04
C SER A 192 -18.92 -22.61 -2.07
N LYS A 193 -19.23 -23.24 -0.93
CA LYS A 193 -20.34 -24.20 -0.80
C LYS A 193 -21.70 -23.49 -0.70
N MET A 194 -21.77 -22.39 0.06
CA MET A 194 -23.00 -21.61 0.21
C MET A 194 -23.44 -20.88 -1.07
N ILE A 195 -22.49 -20.50 -1.94
CA ILE A 195 -22.80 -19.86 -3.23
C ILE A 195 -23.37 -20.87 -4.25
N LYS A 196 -23.11 -22.17 -4.08
CA LYS A 196 -23.63 -23.23 -4.97
C LYS A 196 -25.03 -23.73 -4.61
N GLU A 197 -25.56 -23.35 -3.44
CA GLU A 197 -26.87 -23.79 -2.94
C GLU A 197 -27.96 -22.69 -3.00
N LYS A 198 -27.74 -21.64 -3.82
CA LYS A 198 -28.77 -20.69 -4.26
C LYS A 198 -28.94 -20.76 -5.76
#